data_AF-A0A354V2D3-F1
#
_entry.id   AF-A0A354V2D3-F1
#
_cell.length_a   1.000
_cell.length_b   1.000
_cell.length_c   1.000
_cell.angle_alpha   90.00
_cell.angle_beta   90.00
_cell.angle_gamma   90.00
#
_symmetry.space_group_name_H-M   'P 1'
#
loop_
_entity.id
_entity.type
_entity.pdbx_description
1 polymer ?
#
loop_
_entity_poly.entity_id
_entity_poly.type
_entity_poly.pdbx_seq_one_letter_code
_entity_poly.pdbx_strand_id
1 'polypeptide(L)' 'DAYATNKPTLFEMSDQMPGARILDGRWGEEHLAVAIPKGRESGMEYVRRFVTEAQSNGLLAKAVEQAGLRGSIEAK' A
#
# COMPACT_ATOMS: atom_id res chain seq x y z
N ASP A 1 5.42 -7.32 25.39
CA ASP A 1 4.28 -7.52 24.47
C ASP A 1 4.67 -7.23 23.03
N ALA A 2 3.90 -7.73 22.05
CA ALA A 2 4.12 -7.52 20.62
C ALA A 2 2.79 -7.29 19.89
N TYR A 3 2.81 -6.51 18.81
CA TYR A 3 1.67 -6.20 17.96
C TYR A 3 1.99 -6.50 16.50
N ALA A 4 1.04 -7.06 15.76
CA ALA A 4 1.23 -7.48 14.37
C ALA A 4 0.16 -6.86 13.47
N THR A 5 0.62 -6.17 12.42
CA THR A 5 -0.17 -5.63 11.31
C THR A 5 0.77 -5.41 10.11
N ASN A 6 0.34 -4.72 9.06
CA ASN A 6 1.20 -4.39 7.92
C ASN A 6 2.28 -3.35 8.24
N LYS A 7 3.34 -3.34 7.43
CA LYS A 7 4.50 -2.46 7.66
C LYS A 7 4.15 -0.96 7.63
N PRO A 8 3.32 -0.45 6.70
CA PRO A 8 2.90 0.95 6.72
C PRO A 8 2.38 1.40 8.09
N THR A 9 1.41 0.68 8.66
CA THR A 9 0.86 1.00 9.97
C THR A 9 1.89 0.84 11.09
N LEU A 10 2.74 -0.20 11.03
CA LEU A 10 3.80 -0.38 12.03
C LEU A 10 4.80 0.79 12.02
N PHE A 11 5.13 1.34 10.86
CA PHE A 11 6.00 2.50 10.72
C PHE A 11 5.36 3.77 11.29
N GLU A 12 4.09 4.05 10.98
CA GLU A 12 3.35 5.18 11.57
C GLU A 12 3.27 5.09 13.10
N MET A 13 2.98 3.90 13.63
CA MET A 13 2.93 3.67 15.08
C MET A 13 4.31 3.83 15.73
N SER A 14 5.37 3.31 15.10
CA SER A 14 6.73 3.35 15.65
C SER A 14 7.27 4.78 15.75
N ASP A 15 6.89 5.68 14.83
CA ASP A 15 7.32 7.07 14.88
C ASP A 15 6.85 7.81 16.15
N GLN A 16 5.74 7.34 16.75
CA GLN A 16 5.13 7.94 17.94
C GLN A 16 5.52 7.21 19.25
N MET A 17 6.34 6.17 19.18
CA MET A 17 6.64 5.31 20.31
C MET A 17 8.16 5.16 20.52
N PRO A 18 8.77 5.99 21.39
CA PRO A 18 10.20 5.90 21.70
C PRO A 18 10.60 4.50 22.17
N GLY A 19 11.67 3.96 21.58
CA GLY A 19 12.16 2.61 21.90
C GLY A 19 11.41 1.47 21.20
N ALA A 20 10.37 1.76 20.41
CA ALA A 20 9.76 0.79 19.53
C ALA A 20 10.75 0.32 18.46
N ARG A 21 10.61 -0.95 18.07
CA ARG A 21 11.34 -1.51 16.92
C ARG A 21 10.40 -2.37 16.09
N ILE A 22 10.53 -2.23 14.78
CA ILE A 22 9.89 -3.12 13.83
C ILE A 22 10.84 -4.31 13.61
N LEU A 23 10.32 -5.52 13.71
CA LEU A 23 11.12 -6.73 13.47
C LEU A 23 11.44 -6.87 11.98
N ASP A 24 12.64 -7.38 11.69
CA ASP A 24 13.04 -7.69 10.33
C ASP A 24 12.17 -8.78 9.70
N GLY A 25 12.14 -8.81 8.37
CA GLY A 25 11.35 -9.77 7.60
C GLY A 25 9.87 -9.39 7.47
N ARG A 26 9.07 -10.38 7.05
CA ARG A 26 7.61 -10.33 6.92
C ARG A 26 7.07 -11.76 6.90
N TRP A 27 5.91 -11.99 7.49
CA TRP A 27 5.24 -13.30 7.47
C TRP A 27 4.27 -13.46 6.28
N GLY A 28 3.92 -12.34 5.63
CA GLY A 28 3.06 -12.29 4.46
C GLY A 28 3.19 -10.98 3.69
N GLU A 29 2.52 -10.92 2.54
CA GLU A 29 2.42 -9.75 1.66
C GLU A 29 0.95 -9.39 1.48
N GLU A 30 0.63 -8.10 1.58
CA GLU A 30 -0.71 -7.57 1.35
C GLU A 30 -0.78 -6.95 -0.05
N HIS A 31 -1.63 -7.52 -0.90
CA HIS A 31 -1.90 -6.98 -2.23
C HIS A 31 -3.10 -6.05 -2.19
N LEU A 32 -2.86 -4.76 -2.37
CA LEU A 32 -3.90 -3.74 -2.45
C LEU A 32 -4.40 -3.60 -3.90
N ALA A 33 -5.70 -3.47 -4.06
CA ALA A 33 -6.33 -3.29 -5.36
C ALA A 33 -7.46 -2.26 -5.29
N VAL A 34 -7.73 -1.60 -6.42
CA VAL A 34 -8.92 -0.76 -6.58
C VAL A 34 -10.11 -1.67 -6.86
N ALA A 35 -11.11 -1.64 -5.97
CA ALA A 35 -12.31 -2.47 -6.09
C ALA A 35 -13.46 -1.72 -6.76
N ILE A 36 -14.34 -2.47 -7.43
CA ILE A 36 -15.66 -2.00 -7.88
C ILE A 36 -16.76 -2.73 -7.11
N PRO A 37 -17.96 -2.15 -6.96
CA PRO A 37 -19.10 -2.86 -6.40
C PRO A 37 -19.48 -4.08 -7.24
N LYS A 38 -19.90 -5.16 -6.57
CA LYS A 38 -20.47 -6.34 -7.24
C LYS A 38 -21.70 -5.96 -8.07
N GLY A 39 -21.81 -6.48 -9.30
CA GLY A 39 -22.90 -6.15 -10.23
C GLY A 39 -22.70 -4.83 -10.99
N ARG A 40 -21.51 -4.22 -10.92
CA ARG A 40 -21.13 -3.01 -11.67
C ARG A 40 -19.90 -3.24 -12.54
N GLU A 41 -19.83 -4.39 -13.20
CA GLU A 41 -18.67 -4.86 -13.96
C GLU A 41 -18.29 -3.93 -15.12
N SER A 42 -19.23 -3.12 -15.63
CA SER A 42 -18.95 -2.07 -16.63
C SER A 42 -17.93 -1.03 -16.14
N GLY A 43 -17.78 -0.83 -14.83
CA GLY A 43 -16.77 0.06 -14.25
C GLY A 43 -15.33 -0.49 -14.34
N MET A 44 -15.15 -1.77 -14.64
CA MET A 44 -13.81 -2.38 -14.68
C MET A 44 -12.91 -1.79 -15.76
N GLU A 45 -13.46 -1.39 -16.90
CA GLU A 45 -12.67 -0.80 -17.99
C GLU A 45 -12.02 0.51 -17.54
N TYR A 46 -12.80 1.37 -16.87
CA TYR A 46 -12.31 2.61 -16.31
C TYR A 46 -11.22 2.38 -15.27
N VAL A 47 -11.45 1.48 -14.31
CA VAL A 47 -10.48 1.19 -13.24
C VAL A 47 -9.16 0.67 -13.80
N ARG A 48 -9.22 -0.23 -14.80
CA ARG A 48 -8.00 -0.74 -15.47
C ARG A 48 -7.24 0.39 -16.13
N ARG A 49 -7.91 1.24 -16.91
CA ARG A 49 -7.26 2.38 -17.57
C ARG A 49 -6.61 3.32 -16.56
N PHE A 50 -7.33 3.68 -15.50
CA PHE A 50 -6.83 4.55 -14.45
C PHE A 50 -5.56 3.98 -13.79
N VAL A 51 -5.57 2.70 -13.41
CA VAL A 51 -4.41 2.06 -12.77
C VAL A 51 -3.21 2.05 -13.71
N THR A 52 -3.40 1.68 -14.97
CA THR A 52 -2.33 1.67 -15.98
C THR A 52 -1.74 3.07 -16.19
N GLU A 53 -2.58 4.09 -16.30
CA GLU A 53 -2.13 5.49 -16.44
C GLU A 53 -1.36 5.94 -15.19
N ALA A 54 -1.87 5.67 -13.99
CA ALA A 54 -1.23 6.08 -12.75
C ALA A 54 0.15 5.43 -12.55
N GLN A 55 0.32 4.19 -13.03
CA GLN A 55 1.61 3.50 -13.04
C GLN A 55 2.56 4.06 -14.11
N SER A 56 2.06 4.31 -15.32
CA SER A 56 2.92 4.70 -16.45
C SER A 56 3.39 6.15 -16.40
N ASN A 57 2.58 7.06 -15.83
CA ASN A 57 2.89 8.49 -15.77
C ASN A 57 3.59 8.93 -14.47
N GLY A 58 3.90 7.98 -13.57
CA GLY A 58 4.58 8.25 -12.30
C GLY A 58 3.68 8.78 -11.18
N LEU A 59 2.37 8.90 -11.38
CA LEU A 59 1.43 9.33 -10.34
C LEU A 59 1.49 8.43 -9.11
N LEU A 60 1.57 7.10 -9.30
CA LEU A 60 1.67 6.15 -8.19
C LEU A 60 2.93 6.37 -7.36
N ALA A 61 4.09 6.51 -8.01
CA ALA A 61 5.36 6.75 -7.33
C ALA A 61 5.32 8.05 -6.51
N LYS A 62 4.79 9.13 -7.11
CA LYS A 62 4.62 10.41 -6.43
C LYS A 62 3.69 10.31 -5.23
N ALA A 63 2.58 9.58 -5.33
CA ALA A 63 1.65 9.38 -4.22
C ALA A 63 2.30 8.61 -3.06
N VAL A 64 3.08 7.57 -3.37
CA VAL A 64 3.86 6.78 -2.39
C VAL A 64 4.86 7.68 -1.65
N GLU A 65 5.60 8.52 -2.39
CA GLU A 65 6.55 9.47 -1.83
C GLU A 65 5.86 10.50 -0.91
N GLN A 66 4.80 11.13 -1.40
CA GLN A 66 4.05 12.16 -0.65
C GLN A 66 3.43 11.61 0.63
N ALA A 67 2.99 10.35 0.63
CA ALA A 67 2.46 9.68 1.80
C ALA A 67 3.54 9.25 2.81
N GLY A 68 4.83 9.31 2.43
CA GLY A 68 5.92 8.76 3.25
C GLY A 68 5.77 7.26 3.48
N LEU A 69 5.17 6.55 2.52
CA LEU A 69 4.82 5.15 2.66
C LEU A 69 6.09 4.30 2.81
N ARG A 70 6.21 3.60 3.94
CA ARG A 70 7.35 2.73 4.25
C ARG A 70 6.93 1.27 4.33
N GLY A 71 7.83 0.39 3.90
CA GLY A 71 7.61 -1.05 3.94
C GLY A 71 6.73 -1.61 2.84
N SER A 72 6.42 -0.82 1.81
CA SER A 72 5.88 -1.32 0.54
C SER A 72 6.97 -2.02 -0.28
N ILE A 73 6.53 -2.89 -1.18
CA ILE A 73 7.38 -3.52 -2.21
C ILE A 73 6.79 -3.18 -3.57
N GLU A 74 7.63 -3.19 -4.61
CA GLU A 74 7.13 -3.05 -5.98
C GLU A 74 6.23 -4.25 -6.32
N ALA A 75 5.12 -3.96 -7.01
CA ALA A 75 4.26 -5.00 -7.54
C ALA A 75 5.05 -5.80 -8.60
N LYS A 76 4.97 -7.13 -8.51
CA LYS A 76 5.55 -8.04 -9.50
C LYS A 76 4.70 -8.13 -10.76
#